data_AF-A0A5N3XEH5-F1
#
_entry.id   AF-A0A5N3XEH5-F1
#
_cell.length_a   1.000
_cell.length_b   1.000
_cell.length_c   1.000
_cell.angle_alpha   90.00
_cell.angle_beta   90.00
_cell.angle_gamma   90.00
#
_symmetry.space_group_name_H-M   'P 1'
#
loop_
_entity.id
_entity.type
_entity.pdbx_description
1 polymer ?
#
loop_
_entity_poly.entity_id
_entity_poly.type
_entity_poly.pdbx_seq_one_letter_code
_entity_poly.pdbx_strand_id
1 'polypeptide(L)'
;NILLDANNNVTISDFGLSNQWHPGKKLDSFWGTLEFSAPELLLGRPYTGPEVDVWSLGVVLYTMVTGFLPFRGRDFWELRQCILRGQYRR
;
A
#
# COMPACT_ATOMS: atom_id res chain seq x y z
N ASN A 1 -0.25 7.12 -9.04
CA ASN A 1 0.48 6.02 -9.72
C ASN A 1 -0.43 5.11 -10.54
N ILE A 2 -1.75 5.33 -10.53
CA ILE A 2 -2.71 4.66 -11.43
C ILE A 2 -3.33 5.74 -12.29
N LEU A 3 -3.07 5.69 -13.59
CA LEU A 3 -3.54 6.66 -14.59
C LEU A 3 -4.58 6.00 -15.50
N LEU A 4 -5.42 6.83 -16.12
CA LEU A 4 -6.38 6.41 -17.14
C LEU A 4 -6.03 7.11 -18.46
N ASP A 5 -6.02 6.35 -19.55
CA ASP A 5 -5.94 6.91 -20.89
C ASP A 5 -7.31 7.43 -21.38
N ALA A 6 -7.35 8.00 -22.59
CA ALA A 6 -8.59 8.52 -23.18
C ALA A 6 -9.68 7.46 -23.41
N ASN A 7 -9.32 6.17 -23.37
CA ASN A 7 -10.22 5.03 -23.54
C ASN A 7 -10.56 4.34 -22.21
N ASN A 8 -10.20 4.94 -21.07
CA ASN A 8 -10.33 4.37 -19.73
C ASN A 8 -9.50 3.10 -19.47
N ASN A 9 -8.42 2.88 -20.21
CA ASN A 9 -7.47 1.82 -19.87
C ASN A 9 -6.59 2.25 -18.70
N VAL A 10 -6.36 1.32 -17.78
CA VAL A 10 -5.51 1.55 -16.61
C VAL A 10 -4.04 1.42 -16.98
N THR A 11 -3.23 2.41 -16.59
CA THR A 11 -1.77 2.40 -16.73
C THR A 11 -1.10 2.69 -15.38
N ILE A 12 -0.05 1.93 -15.04
CA ILE A 12 0.77 2.18 -13.85
C ILE A 12 1.91 3.15 -14.20
N SER A 13 2.15 4.12 -13.32
CA SER A 13 3.18 5.14 -13.49
C SER A 13 4.01 5.32 -12.22
N ASP A 14 5.09 6.09 -12.35
CA ASP A 14 5.96 6.51 -11.23
C ASP A 14 6.63 5.34 -10.49
N PHE A 15 7.71 4.83 -11.10
CA PHE A 15 8.55 3.77 -10.55
C PHE A 15 9.75 4.32 -9.74
N GLY A 16 9.71 5.60 -9.32
CA GLY A 16 10.82 6.25 -8.62
C GLY A 16 11.16 5.64 -7.26
N LEU A 17 10.21 4.92 -6.66
CA LEU A 17 10.35 4.20 -5.38
C LEU A 17 10.37 2.67 -5.56
N SER A 18 10.33 2.17 -6.80
CA SER A 18 10.35 0.73 -7.07
C SER A 18 11.73 0.13 -6.83
N ASN A 19 11.76 -1.13 -6.39
CA ASN A 19 13.01 -1.86 -6.16
C ASN A 19 12.95 -3.25 -6.81
N GLN A 20 14.11 -3.79 -7.16
CA GLN A 20 14.21 -5.16 -7.64
C GLN A 20 14.16 -6.12 -6.46
N TRP A 21 13.36 -7.17 -6.62
CA TRP A 21 13.28 -8.26 -5.66
C TRP A 21 13.88 -9.55 -6.24
N HIS A 22 14.47 -10.37 -5.37
CA HIS A 22 14.96 -11.70 -5.71
C HIS A 22 14.49 -12.75 -4.69
N PRO A 23 14.08 -13.95 -5.13
CA PRO A 23 13.76 -15.06 -4.23
C PRO A 23 14.86 -15.30 -3.20
N GLY A 24 14.48 -15.40 -1.92
CA GLY A 24 15.40 -15.63 -0.80
C GLY A 24 16.13 -14.37 -0.30
N LYS A 25 16.02 -13.22 -0.97
CA LYS A 25 16.47 -11.93 -0.45
C LYS A 25 15.30 -11.14 0.12
N LYS A 26 15.56 -10.41 1.21
CA LYS A 26 14.60 -9.51 1.83
C LYS A 26 14.99 -8.06 1.59
N LEU A 27 13.98 -7.21 1.50
CA LEU A 27 14.08 -5.76 1.47
C LEU A 27 13.80 -5.22 2.88
N ASP A 28 14.47 -4.15 3.29
CA ASP A 28 14.23 -3.47 4.58
C ASP A 28 13.82 -1.99 4.45
N SER A 29 13.69 -1.51 3.21
CA SER A 29 13.43 -0.11 2.93
C SER A 29 11.96 0.24 3.07
N PHE A 30 11.67 1.35 3.76
CA PHE A 30 10.34 1.93 3.87
C PHE A 30 10.19 3.10 2.88
N TRP A 31 9.29 2.98 1.92
CA TRP A 31 8.96 4.01 0.94
C TRP A 31 7.46 4.10 0.71
N GLY A 32 6.97 5.30 0.41
CA GLY A 32 5.59 5.53 -0.05
C GLY A 32 4.66 6.19 0.97
N THR A 33 3.38 6.21 0.60
CA THR A 33 2.29 6.84 1.36
C THR A 33 1.70 5.86 2.38
N LEU A 34 1.54 6.31 3.63
CA LEU A 34 1.23 5.46 4.77
C LEU A 34 -0.07 4.67 4.62
N GLU A 35 -1.08 5.29 4.02
CA GLU A 35 -2.43 4.75 3.81
C GLU A 35 -2.44 3.50 2.92
N PHE A 36 -1.42 3.33 2.07
CA PHE A 36 -1.22 2.19 1.19
C PHE A 36 -0.17 1.21 1.72
N SER A 37 0.54 1.55 2.81
CA SER A 37 1.64 0.74 3.32
C SER A 37 1.14 -0.49 4.09
N ALA A 38 1.77 -1.64 3.79
CA ALA A 38 1.52 -2.89 4.48
C ALA A 38 1.97 -2.86 5.96
N PRO A 39 1.32 -3.62 6.86
CA PRO A 39 1.63 -3.58 8.30
C PRO A 39 3.07 -3.96 8.64
N GLU A 40 3.70 -4.87 7.89
CA GLU A 40 5.09 -5.26 8.04
C GLU A 40 6.08 -4.12 7.80
N LEU A 41 5.75 -3.21 6.87
CA LEU A 41 6.51 -1.99 6.61
C LEU A 41 6.44 -1.05 7.83
N LEU A 42 5.27 -0.94 8.47
CA LEU A 42 5.06 -0.12 9.68
C LEU A 42 5.71 -0.69 10.94
N LEU A 43 6.09 -1.96 10.89
CA LEU A 43 6.83 -2.68 11.93
C LEU A 43 8.34 -2.68 11.65
N GLY A 44 8.79 -2.12 10.52
CA GLY A 44 10.19 -2.17 10.10
C GLY A 44 10.70 -3.60 9.89
N ARG A 45 9.81 -4.52 9.50
CA ARG A 45 10.17 -5.93 9.31
C ARG A 45 10.68 -6.13 7.88
N PRO A 46 11.78 -6.89 7.70
CA PRO A 46 12.23 -7.27 6.39
C PRO A 46 11.16 -8.08 5.65
N TYR A 47 10.84 -7.67 4.42
CA TYR A 47 9.78 -8.23 3.59
C TYR A 47 10.37 -8.81 2.30
N THR A 48 9.58 -9.63 1.60
CA THR A 48 9.97 -10.24 0.34
C THR A 48 9.84 -9.17 -0.75
N GLY A 49 8.66 -8.63 -1.00
CA GLY A 49 8.44 -7.53 -1.94
C GLY A 49 7.02 -7.56 -2.49
N PRO A 50 6.66 -8.58 -3.29
CA PRO A 50 5.36 -8.61 -3.96
C PRO A 50 4.14 -8.54 -3.02
N GLU A 51 4.24 -9.04 -1.79
CA GLU A 51 3.16 -9.04 -0.81
C GLU A 51 2.75 -7.63 -0.36
N VAL A 52 3.68 -6.68 -0.32
CA VAL A 52 3.37 -5.30 0.08
C VAL A 52 2.63 -4.54 -1.02
N ASP A 53 2.87 -4.89 -2.28
CA ASP A 53 2.13 -4.38 -3.43
C ASP A 53 0.70 -4.95 -3.45
N VAL A 54 0.52 -6.23 -3.09
CA VAL A 54 -0.81 -6.84 -2.97
C VAL A 54 -1.65 -6.15 -1.89
N TRP A 55 -1.04 -5.79 -0.75
CA TRP A 55 -1.72 -4.97 0.26
C TRP A 55 -2.18 -3.62 -0.30
N SER A 56 -1.28 -2.92 -1.00
CA SER A 56 -1.58 -1.63 -1.63
C SER A 56 -2.73 -1.75 -2.65
N LEU A 57 -2.76 -2.83 -3.44
CA LEU A 57 -3.84 -3.12 -4.38
C LEU A 57 -5.18 -3.37 -3.66
N GLY A 58 -5.17 -4.00 -2.49
CA GLY A 58 -6.36 -4.16 -1.65
C GLY A 58 -6.93 -2.81 -1.19
N VAL A 59 -6.06 -1.88 -0.77
CA VAL A 59 -6.44 -0.51 -0.41
C VAL A 59 -7.04 0.23 -1.60
N VAL A 60 -6.43 0.11 -2.79
CA VAL A 60 -6.92 0.69 -4.05
C VAL A 60 -8.30 0.13 -4.40
N LEU A 61 -8.47 -1.19 -4.40
CA LEU A 61 -9.74 -1.85 -4.71
C LEU A 61 -10.84 -1.38 -3.77
N TYR A 62 -10.59 -1.38 -2.47
CA TYR A 62 -11.54 -0.88 -1.46
C TYR A 62 -11.93 0.57 -1.76
N THR A 63 -10.95 1.41 -2.10
CA THR A 63 -11.19 2.83 -2.41
C THR A 63 -12.02 3.00 -3.68
N MET A 64 -11.78 2.19 -4.70
CA MET A 64 -12.55 2.24 -5.95
C MET A 64 -14.02 1.84 -5.75
N VAL A 65 -14.29 0.82 -4.92
CA VAL A 65 -15.68 0.33 -4.72
C VAL A 65 -16.47 1.12 -3.69
N THR A 66 -15.80 1.75 -2.70
CA THR A 66 -16.47 2.50 -1.63
C THR A 66 -16.36 4.02 -1.75
N GLY A 67 -15.38 4.53 -2.50
CA GLY A 67 -15.03 5.96 -2.52
C GLY A 67 -14.27 6.45 -1.29
N PHE A 68 -13.92 5.58 -0.34
CA PHE A 68 -13.21 5.93 0.89
C PHE A 68 -11.99 5.04 1.11
N LEU A 69 -10.97 5.55 1.81
CA LEU A 69 -9.86 4.72 2.27
C LEU A 69 -10.33 3.73 3.35
N PRO A 70 -9.81 2.48 3.34
CA PRO A 70 -10.18 1.46 4.33
C PRO A 70 -9.71 1.81 5.74
N PHE A 71 -8.52 2.41 5.87
CA PHE A 71 -7.92 2.82 7.14
C PHE A 71 -7.82 4.34 7.21
N ARG A 72 -8.22 4.91 8.35
CA ARG A 72 -8.13 6.35 8.62
C ARG A 72 -7.78 6.57 10.09
N GLY A 73 -7.01 7.61 10.36
CA GLY A 73 -6.74 8.12 11.69
C GLY A 73 -6.64 9.64 11.66
N ARG A 74 -6.83 10.29 12.81
CA ARG A 74 -6.67 11.75 12.97
C ARG A 74 -5.21 12.16 12.98
N ASP A 75 -4.34 11.23 13.34
CA ASP A 75 -2.90 11.39 13.35
C ASP A 75 -2.20 10.10 12.90
N PHE A 76 -0.88 10.20 12.78
CA PHE A 76 0.00 9.10 12.40
C PHE A 76 -0.19 7.85 13.28
N TRP A 77 -0.34 8.03 14.60
CA TRP A 77 -0.42 6.92 15.54
C TRP A 77 -1.75 6.18 15.40
N GLU A 78 -2.85 6.91 15.28
CA GLU A 78 -4.18 6.32 15.09
C GLU A 78 -4.24 5.55 13.76
N LEU A 79 -3.76 6.14 12.66
CA LEU A 79 -3.73 5.48 11.35
C LEU A 79 -2.87 4.21 11.39
N ARG A 80 -1.66 4.30 11.97
CA ARG A 80 -0.77 3.15 12.13
C ARG A 80 -1.45 2.01 12.90
N GLN A 81 -2.16 2.32 13.99
CA GLN A 81 -2.86 1.30 14.78
C GLN A 81 -4.01 0.66 13.99
N CYS A 82 -4.77 1.44 13.21
CA CYS A 82 -5.82 0.90 12.33
C CYS A 82 -5.25 -0.09 11.31
N ILE A 83 -4.16 0.27 10.64
CA ILE A 83 -3.47 -0.59 9.66
C ILE A 83 -2.98 -1.88 10.33
N LEU A 84 -2.30 -1.78 11.48
CA LEU A 84 -1.78 -2.94 12.20
C LEU A 84 -2.87 -3.89 12.71
N ARG A 85 -4.05 -3.36 13.04
CA ARG A 85 -5.21 -4.18 13.45
C ARG A 85 -5.95 -4.80 12.26
N GLY A 86 -5.74 -4.31 11.04
CA GLY A 86 -6.48 -4.75 9.86
C GLY A 86 -7.99 -4.44 9.94
N GLN A 87 -8.39 -3.50 10.80
CA GLN A 87 -9.80 -3.11 10.95
C GLN A 87 -10.12 -2.00 9.96
N TYR A 88 -10.75 -2.37 8.86
CA TYR A 88 -11.25 -1.43 7.86
C TYR A 88 -12.67 -0.97 8.20
N ARG A 89 -13.01 0.23 7.73
CA ARG A 89 -14.37 0.78 7.86
C ARG A 89 -15.37 -0.13 7.13
N ARG A 90 -16.54 -0.38 7.73
CA ARG A 90 -17.66 -1.05 7.06
C ARG A 90 -18.57 -0.03 6.38
#